data_AF-A0A1S3CGP0-F1
#
_entry.id   AF-A0A1S3CGP0-F1
#
_cell.length_a   1.000
_cell.length_b   1.000
_cell.length_c   1.000
_cell.angle_alpha   90.00
_cell.angle_beta   90.00
_cell.angle_gamma   90.00
#
_symmetry.space_group_name_H-M   'P 1'
#
loop_
_entity.id
_entity.type
_entity.pdbx_description
1 polymer ?
#
loop_
_entity_poly.entity_id
_entity_poly.type
_entity_poly.pdbx_seq_one_letter_code
_entity_poly.pdbx_strand_id
1 'polypeptide(L)'
;MSTSEQALVTLLSRFALSFDGAVLGAALAYATVRTVLKLTASCSALNELRKAPYVTVSDLRHIVSDGNSEQSESDRKLVVVRGTVETRSSVEGNWKSLQPNVLISQESGDRAVIIQRTQVCIFNEWKGFFGWTSDLRAIFGRTFRKQESTSFRTVPFVLVDGHSTYSDFVVVNMEGSRHPLPLTTVYHQLQPVCATPYTFLQAVFGHEYPVGVLDEEKILPLGKNISAVGICSFENGVPVIKSCSDFPHFLCEMTKDQMILDLVFKTKFLFWSSIVLGSLTVGILGYSAVRNWNRWKQWRQHRRLQNSRNDSTTSQLDSSNDIPIYGDFASDDEAATVPDDELSSNVPDGQLCVICLMRRKRSAFIPCGHLVCCERCAVSVERDSSPKCPICRQQIRSSVRIYDS
;
A
#
# COMPACT_ATOMS: atom_id res chain seq x y z
N MET A 1 15.83 -5.68 24.21
CA MET A 1 15.11 -4.93 23.18
C MET A 1 16.07 -3.91 22.61
N SER A 2 16.38 -4.03 21.33
CA SER A 2 17.37 -3.19 20.65
C SER A 2 16.84 -1.76 20.46
N THR A 3 17.73 -0.78 20.36
CA THR A 3 17.39 0.64 20.13
C THR A 3 16.57 0.84 18.85
N SER A 4 16.72 -0.05 17.86
CA SER A 4 15.90 -0.07 16.64
C SER A 4 14.45 -0.46 16.92
N GLU A 5 14.18 -1.41 17.83
CA GLU A 5 12.82 -1.81 18.21
C GLU A 5 12.09 -0.68 18.95
N GLN A 6 12.77 0.05 19.82
CA GLN A 6 12.18 1.20 20.53
C GLN A 6 11.86 2.37 19.58
N ALA A 7 12.72 2.63 18.60
CA ALA A 7 12.47 3.63 17.55
C ALA A 7 11.30 3.23 16.64
N LEU A 8 11.16 1.94 16.33
CA LEU A 8 10.07 1.42 15.51
C LEU A 8 8.74 1.48 16.26
N VAL A 9 8.72 1.14 17.56
CA VAL A 9 7.54 1.26 18.43
C VAL A 9 7.11 2.71 18.62
N THR A 10 8.05 3.65 18.76
CA THR A 10 7.74 5.08 18.89
C THR A 10 7.29 5.71 17.56
N LEU A 11 7.77 5.23 16.42
CA LEU A 11 7.26 5.63 15.11
C LEU A 11 5.86 5.07 14.86
N LEU A 12 5.62 3.80 15.17
CA LEU A 12 4.30 3.20 15.05
C LEU A 12 3.29 3.86 15.98
N SER A 13 3.69 4.23 17.20
CA SER A 13 2.79 4.94 18.13
C SER A 13 2.47 6.35 17.67
N ARG A 14 3.44 7.09 17.10
CA ARG A 14 3.21 8.42 16.54
C ARG A 14 2.34 8.38 15.28
N PHE A 15 2.55 7.41 14.39
CA PHE A 15 1.70 7.18 13.23
C PHE A 15 0.27 6.76 13.63
N ALA A 16 0.13 5.94 14.68
CA ALA A 16 -1.17 5.54 15.19
C ALA A 16 -1.93 6.70 15.87
N LEU A 17 -1.21 7.67 16.46
CA LEU A 17 -1.77 8.85 17.11
C LEU A 17 -2.07 10.01 16.13
N SER A 18 -1.43 10.05 14.96
CA SER A 18 -1.61 11.13 13.98
C SER A 18 -2.84 10.97 13.09
N PHE A 19 -3.39 9.76 12.97
CA PHE A 19 -4.60 9.48 12.20
C PHE A 19 -5.82 9.35 13.11
N ASP A 20 -6.97 9.90 12.68
CA ASP A 20 -8.25 9.55 13.28
C ASP A 20 -8.38 8.02 13.27
N GLY A 21 -8.63 7.41 14.43
CA GLY A 21 -8.59 5.94 14.58
C GLY A 21 -9.44 5.16 13.57
N ALA A 22 -10.47 5.80 12.99
CA ALA A 22 -11.25 5.25 11.89
C ALA A 22 -10.45 5.08 10.58
N VAL A 23 -9.57 6.03 10.23
CA VAL A 23 -8.71 5.98 9.03
C VAL A 23 -7.66 4.88 9.17
N LEU A 24 -7.02 4.79 10.35
CA LEU A 24 -6.08 3.71 10.65
C LEU A 24 -6.77 2.34 10.61
N GLY A 25 -7.96 2.24 11.21
CA GLY A 25 -8.79 1.04 11.16
C GLY A 25 -9.16 0.64 9.72
N ALA A 26 -9.53 1.60 8.87
CA ALA A 26 -9.85 1.33 7.46
C ALA A 26 -8.62 0.89 6.65
N ALA A 27 -7.45 1.50 6.88
CA ALA A 27 -6.20 1.11 6.22
C ALA A 27 -5.77 -0.31 6.63
N LEU A 28 -5.89 -0.66 7.91
CA LEU A 28 -5.62 -2.01 8.40
C LEU A 28 -6.63 -3.02 7.86
N ALA A 29 -7.92 -2.66 7.78
CA ALA A 29 -8.95 -3.48 7.14
C ALA A 29 -8.63 -3.75 5.66
N TYR A 30 -8.13 -2.75 4.94
CA TYR A 30 -7.70 -2.94 3.56
C TYR A 30 -6.50 -3.90 3.46
N ALA A 31 -5.52 -3.74 4.35
CA ALA A 31 -4.37 -4.62 4.41
C ALA A 31 -4.78 -6.07 4.74
N THR A 32 -5.71 -6.28 5.67
CA THR A 32 -6.21 -7.62 6.04
C THR A 32 -6.95 -8.28 4.89
N VAL A 33 -7.80 -7.55 4.16
CA VAL A 33 -8.47 -8.09 2.96
C VAL A 33 -7.44 -8.53 1.93
N ARG A 34 -6.40 -7.72 1.67
CA ARG A 34 -5.32 -8.09 0.75
C ARG A 34 -4.52 -9.31 1.21
N THR A 35 -4.25 -9.47 2.50
CA THR A 35 -3.55 -10.66 3.01
C THR A 35 -4.41 -11.91 2.90
N VAL A 36 -5.73 -11.80 3.15
CA VAL A 36 -6.69 -12.90 2.94
C VAL A 36 -6.75 -13.32 1.47
N LEU A 37 -6.82 -12.39 0.52
CA LEU A 37 -6.81 -12.72 -0.91
C LEU A 37 -5.51 -13.43 -1.34
N LYS A 38 -4.37 -13.02 -0.79
CA LYS A 38 -3.10 -13.73 -1.00
C LYS A 38 -3.07 -15.12 -0.37
N LEU A 39 -3.71 -15.28 0.79
CA LEU A 39 -3.83 -16.57 1.46
C LEU A 39 -4.70 -17.53 0.63
N THR A 40 -5.86 -17.10 0.12
CA THR A 40 -6.72 -17.95 -0.71
C THR A 40 -6.03 -18.36 -2.01
N ALA A 41 -5.30 -17.44 -2.65
CA ALA A 41 -4.51 -17.76 -3.84
C ALA A 41 -3.38 -18.77 -3.52
N SER A 42 -2.65 -18.58 -2.41
CA SER A 42 -1.60 -19.51 -1.97
C SER A 42 -2.14 -20.90 -1.60
N CYS A 43 -3.31 -20.96 -0.96
CA CYS A 43 -4.01 -22.22 -0.66
C CYS A 43 -4.45 -22.95 -1.93
N SER A 44 -4.99 -22.22 -2.92
CA SER A 44 -5.38 -22.79 -4.21
C SER A 44 -4.16 -23.37 -4.93
N ALA A 45 -3.08 -22.60 -5.01
CA ALA A 45 -1.81 -23.02 -5.60
C ALA A 45 -1.23 -24.26 -4.90
N LEU A 46 -1.32 -24.33 -3.57
CA LEU A 46 -0.86 -25.49 -2.79
C LEU A 46 -1.67 -26.75 -3.12
N ASN A 47 -2.99 -26.61 -3.24
CA ASN A 47 -3.87 -27.74 -3.57
C ASN A 47 -3.56 -28.28 -4.98
N GLU A 48 -3.43 -27.38 -5.95
CA GLU A 48 -3.08 -27.76 -7.33
C GLU A 48 -1.69 -28.38 -7.42
N LEU A 49 -0.69 -27.85 -6.71
CA LEU A 49 0.66 -28.43 -6.66
C LEU A 49 0.68 -29.82 -6.01
N ARG A 50 -0.15 -30.06 -5.00
CA ARG A 50 -0.27 -31.39 -4.36
C ARG A 50 -0.85 -32.41 -5.33
N LYS A 51 -1.84 -32.03 -6.15
CA LYS A 51 -2.45 -32.88 -7.18
C LYS A 51 -1.57 -33.08 -8.40
N ALA A 52 -0.72 -32.10 -8.73
CA ALA A 52 0.15 -32.14 -9.90
C ALA A 52 1.10 -33.36 -9.84
N PRO A 53 1.13 -34.23 -10.86
CA PRO A 53 2.09 -35.32 -10.89
C PRO A 53 3.51 -34.76 -11.01
N TYR A 54 4.46 -35.43 -10.34
CA TYR A 54 5.88 -35.25 -10.60
C TYR A 54 6.25 -36.19 -11.74
N VAL A 55 6.74 -35.65 -12.84
CA VAL A 55 6.91 -36.40 -14.09
C VAL A 55 8.33 -36.21 -14.60
N THR A 56 8.99 -37.32 -14.95
CA THR A 56 10.27 -37.29 -15.65
C THR A 56 10.05 -36.87 -17.10
N VAL A 57 11.09 -36.37 -17.79
CA VAL A 57 10.89 -35.88 -19.15
C VAL A 57 10.40 -36.99 -20.11
N SER A 58 10.84 -38.22 -19.86
CA SER A 58 10.44 -39.44 -20.58
C SER A 58 8.95 -39.79 -20.40
N ASP A 59 8.41 -39.60 -19.20
CA ASP A 59 7.02 -39.95 -18.87
C ASP A 59 5.99 -38.91 -19.37
N LEU A 60 6.44 -37.71 -19.77
CA LEU A 60 5.57 -36.63 -20.26
C LEU A 60 4.81 -37.01 -21.52
N ARG A 61 5.43 -37.78 -22.42
CA ARG A 61 4.78 -38.25 -23.65
C ARG A 61 3.57 -39.14 -23.33
N HIS A 62 3.66 -39.98 -22.30
CA HIS A 62 2.59 -40.90 -21.92
C HIS A 62 1.40 -40.19 -21.27
N ILE A 63 1.65 -39.15 -20.46
CA ILE A 63 0.58 -38.45 -19.73
C ILE A 63 -0.28 -37.56 -20.65
N VAL A 64 0.30 -37.03 -21.72
CA VAL A 64 -0.41 -36.10 -22.62
C VAL A 64 -0.95 -36.79 -23.88
N SER A 65 -0.38 -37.93 -24.31
CA SER A 65 -0.91 -38.71 -25.44
C SER A 65 -2.31 -39.27 -25.18
N ASP A 66 -2.71 -39.42 -23.91
CA ASP A 66 -4.05 -39.90 -23.51
C ASP A 66 -5.13 -38.80 -23.61
N GLY A 67 -4.74 -37.54 -23.83
CA GLY A 67 -5.63 -36.36 -23.89
C GLY A 67 -5.92 -35.85 -25.30
N ASN A 68 -5.71 -36.66 -26.34
CA ASN A 68 -5.78 -36.20 -27.73
C ASN A 68 -7.22 -36.01 -28.22
N SER A 69 -7.85 -34.90 -27.84
CA SER A 69 -8.91 -34.23 -28.59
C SER A 69 -8.99 -32.79 -28.11
N GLU A 70 -9.34 -31.87 -29.00
CA GLU A 70 -9.49 -30.42 -28.78
C GLU A 70 -10.07 -30.07 -27.39
N GLN A 71 -9.22 -29.81 -26.40
CA GLN A 71 -9.66 -29.47 -25.05
C GLN A 71 -9.40 -28.00 -24.75
N SER A 72 -10.47 -27.37 -24.28
CA SER A 72 -10.52 -26.04 -23.66
C SER A 72 -9.39 -25.85 -22.64
N GLU A 73 -8.94 -24.61 -22.46
CA GLU A 73 -7.85 -24.25 -21.52
C GLU A 73 -8.03 -24.78 -20.09
N SER A 74 -9.25 -25.14 -19.71
CA SER A 74 -9.63 -25.67 -18.40
C SER A 74 -9.25 -27.13 -18.12
N ASP A 75 -8.86 -27.93 -19.12
CA ASP A 75 -8.48 -29.35 -18.90
C ASP A 75 -6.96 -29.59 -19.00
N ARG A 76 -6.17 -28.51 -19.06
CA ARG A 76 -4.72 -28.60 -19.14
C ARG A 76 -4.13 -28.93 -17.77
N LYS A 77 -3.61 -30.14 -17.62
CA LYS A 77 -3.04 -30.66 -16.38
C LYS A 77 -1.76 -29.91 -15.99
N LEU A 78 -1.71 -29.40 -14.75
CA LEU A 78 -0.50 -28.85 -14.14
C LEU A 78 0.52 -29.97 -13.93
N VAL A 79 1.76 -29.78 -14.39
CA VAL A 79 2.85 -30.76 -14.26
C VAL A 79 4.08 -30.12 -13.64
N VAL A 80 4.79 -30.90 -12.83
CA VAL A 80 6.11 -30.53 -12.29
C VAL A 80 7.17 -31.40 -12.96
N VAL A 81 8.08 -30.76 -13.69
CA VAL A 81 9.18 -31.41 -14.40
C VAL A 81 10.49 -30.93 -13.82
N ARG A 82 11.42 -31.85 -13.54
CA ARG A 82 12.78 -31.52 -13.09
C ARG A 82 13.77 -31.95 -14.16
N GLY A 83 14.72 -31.09 -14.47
CA GLY A 83 15.74 -31.39 -15.48
C GLY A 83 16.96 -30.47 -15.40
N THR A 84 17.99 -30.83 -16.15
CA THR A 84 19.18 -30.01 -16.37
C THR A 84 18.92 -29.01 -17.48
N VAL A 85 19.37 -27.76 -17.26
CA VAL A 85 19.25 -26.70 -18.26
C VAL A 85 20.27 -26.91 -19.37
N GLU A 86 19.79 -27.08 -20.60
CA GLU A 86 20.60 -27.17 -21.81
C GLU A 86 20.10 -26.23 -22.91
N THR A 87 20.95 -25.92 -23.89
CA THR A 87 20.49 -25.13 -25.05
C THR A 87 19.73 -25.99 -26.03
N ARG A 88 18.70 -25.42 -26.67
CA ARG A 88 17.95 -26.12 -27.72
C ARG A 88 18.87 -26.58 -28.87
N SER A 89 19.87 -25.77 -29.22
CA SER A 89 20.85 -26.10 -30.27
C SER A 89 21.73 -27.32 -29.94
N SER A 90 21.96 -27.62 -28.66
CA SER A 90 22.78 -28.77 -28.24
C SER A 90 22.06 -30.09 -28.50
N VAL A 91 20.74 -30.11 -28.31
CA VAL A 91 19.92 -31.33 -28.39
C VAL A 91 19.43 -31.58 -29.82
N GLU A 92 19.12 -30.54 -30.58
CA GLU A 92 18.56 -30.66 -31.94
C GLU A 92 19.61 -31.00 -33.01
N GLY A 93 20.88 -31.21 -32.62
CA GLY A 93 21.90 -31.85 -33.45
C GLY A 93 22.14 -31.22 -34.82
N ASN A 94 21.87 -29.93 -35.00
CA ASN A 94 22.06 -29.27 -36.30
C ASN A 94 23.56 -28.96 -36.49
N TRP A 95 24.26 -29.85 -37.19
CA TRP A 95 25.72 -29.81 -37.42
C TRP A 95 26.21 -28.54 -38.14
N LYS A 96 25.31 -27.65 -38.59
CA LYS A 96 25.65 -26.35 -39.21
C LYS A 96 25.99 -25.24 -38.22
N SER A 97 25.78 -25.44 -36.91
CA SER A 97 26.07 -24.46 -35.86
C SER A 97 27.29 -24.89 -35.05
N LEU A 98 28.51 -24.58 -35.53
CA LEU A 98 29.77 -24.89 -34.82
C LEU A 98 29.93 -24.19 -33.46
N GLN A 99 29.00 -23.30 -33.10
CA GLN A 99 28.85 -22.77 -31.75
C GLN A 99 27.40 -22.98 -31.29
N PRO A 100 27.16 -23.57 -30.11
CA PRO A 100 25.83 -23.57 -29.53
C PRO A 100 25.43 -22.12 -29.24
N ASN A 101 24.18 -21.73 -29.55
CA ASN A 101 23.66 -20.39 -29.28
C ASN A 101 23.51 -20.19 -27.77
N VAL A 102 24.64 -19.91 -27.13
CA VAL A 102 24.81 -19.78 -25.69
C VAL A 102 25.17 -18.34 -25.40
N LEU A 103 24.56 -17.76 -24.37
CA LEU A 103 24.96 -16.45 -23.90
C LEU A 103 26.21 -16.61 -23.03
N ILE A 104 27.20 -15.76 -23.27
CA ILE A 104 28.43 -15.73 -22.48
C ILE A 104 28.37 -14.48 -21.62
N SER A 105 28.53 -14.65 -20.31
CA SER A 105 28.74 -13.55 -19.36
C SER A 105 29.99 -12.77 -19.75
N GLN A 106 29.88 -11.45 -19.92
CA GLN A 106 31.04 -10.63 -20.34
C GLN A 106 32.12 -10.56 -19.26
N GLU A 107 31.71 -10.57 -17.99
CA GLU A 107 32.63 -10.41 -16.86
C GLU A 107 33.17 -11.76 -16.37
N SER A 108 32.32 -12.79 -16.27
CA SER A 108 32.74 -14.10 -15.75
C SER A 108 33.15 -15.11 -16.83
N GLY A 109 32.75 -14.89 -18.09
CA GLY A 109 32.96 -15.86 -19.17
C GLY A 109 32.07 -17.11 -19.08
N ASP A 110 31.17 -17.17 -18.09
CA ASP A 110 30.29 -18.32 -17.89
C ASP A 110 29.22 -18.44 -18.98
N ARG A 111 28.92 -19.69 -19.33
CA ARG A 111 27.90 -20.06 -20.31
C ARG A 111 26.51 -20.12 -19.68
N ALA A 112 25.56 -19.37 -20.23
CA ALA A 112 24.22 -19.22 -19.69
C ALA A 112 23.14 -19.22 -20.78
N VAL A 113 21.90 -19.53 -20.36
CA VAL A 113 20.70 -19.41 -21.23
C VAL A 113 19.91 -18.13 -20.98
N ILE A 114 20.03 -17.57 -19.77
CA ILE A 114 19.41 -16.31 -19.38
C ILE A 114 20.48 -15.45 -18.73
N ILE A 115 20.56 -14.18 -19.14
CA ILE A 115 21.41 -13.17 -18.52
C ILE A 115 20.53 -11.96 -18.18
N GLN A 116 20.51 -11.62 -16.90
CA GLN A 116 19.89 -10.42 -16.37
C GLN A 116 20.99 -9.52 -15.80
N ARG A 117 21.10 -8.31 -16.34
CA ARG A 117 22.01 -7.29 -15.81
C ARG A 117 21.20 -6.16 -15.23
N THR A 118 21.56 -5.75 -14.02
CA THR A 118 20.91 -4.66 -13.32
C THR A 118 21.97 -3.67 -12.85
N GLN A 119 21.89 -2.45 -13.35
CA GLN A 119 22.72 -1.34 -12.89
C GLN A 119 21.89 -0.45 -11.97
N VAL A 120 22.33 -0.28 -10.74
CA VAL A 120 21.63 0.50 -9.72
C VAL A 120 22.52 1.65 -9.25
N CYS A 121 22.11 2.88 -9.53
CA CYS A 121 22.77 4.05 -8.94
C CYS A 121 22.39 4.17 -7.46
N ILE A 122 23.38 4.10 -6.59
CA ILE A 122 23.23 4.28 -5.15
C ILE A 122 23.46 5.75 -4.82
N PHE A 123 22.49 6.36 -4.16
CA PHE A 123 22.57 7.75 -3.67
C PHE A 123 22.77 7.75 -2.15
N ASN A 124 23.55 8.72 -1.65
CA ASN A 124 23.64 8.96 -0.22
C ASN A 124 22.59 9.98 0.21
N GLU A 125 21.99 9.72 1.37
CA GLU A 125 21.20 10.69 2.11
C GLU A 125 22.00 11.10 3.36
N TRP A 126 22.68 12.26 3.31
CA TRP A 126 23.32 12.79 4.52
C TRP A 126 22.29 13.56 5.35
N LYS A 127 22.10 13.14 6.61
CA LYS A 127 21.37 13.93 7.61
C LYS A 127 22.27 15.05 8.09
N GLY A 128 22.04 16.26 7.59
CA GLY A 128 22.89 17.41 7.86
C GLY A 128 23.06 17.77 9.34
N PHE A 129 24.17 18.47 9.62
CA PHE A 129 24.60 18.92 10.95
C PHE A 129 23.57 19.82 11.69
N PHE A 130 22.61 20.41 10.97
CA PHE A 130 21.63 21.35 11.53
C PHE A 130 20.26 20.77 11.86
N GLY A 131 19.98 19.49 11.59
CA GLY A 131 18.72 18.85 12.01
C GLY A 131 17.43 19.44 11.41
N TRP A 132 17.52 20.39 10.46
CA TRP A 132 16.39 20.88 9.69
C TRP A 132 16.10 19.89 8.58
N THR A 133 14.91 19.30 8.61
CA THR A 133 14.53 18.29 7.64
C THR A 133 14.08 18.96 6.34
N SER A 134 14.74 18.62 5.23
CA SER A 134 14.19 18.79 3.88
C SER A 134 13.02 17.80 3.61
N ASP A 135 12.42 17.21 4.67
CA ASP A 135 11.50 16.08 4.63
C ASP A 135 10.02 16.47 4.48
N LEU A 136 9.71 17.48 3.68
CA LEU A 136 8.40 17.44 2.99
C LEU A 136 8.50 16.59 1.72
N ARG A 137 9.70 16.50 1.12
CA ARG A 137 9.94 15.66 -0.07
C ARG A 137 10.16 14.19 0.27
N ALA A 138 10.74 13.83 1.41
CA ALA A 138 10.89 12.43 1.81
C ALA A 138 9.56 11.74 2.19
N ILE A 139 8.52 12.51 2.56
CA ILE A 139 7.20 11.98 2.90
C ILE A 139 6.36 11.70 1.64
N PHE A 140 6.47 12.54 0.59
CA PHE A 140 5.72 12.38 -0.65
C PHE A 140 6.53 11.81 -1.84
N GLY A 141 7.86 11.77 -1.74
CA GLY A 141 8.76 11.57 -2.88
C GLY A 141 9.62 10.31 -2.84
N ARG A 142 9.29 9.30 -2.01
CA ARG A 142 9.98 8.00 -2.00
C ARG A 142 9.92 7.22 -3.32
N THR A 143 9.25 7.75 -4.34
CA THR A 143 9.00 7.11 -5.64
C THR A 143 9.95 7.53 -6.77
N PHE A 144 10.86 8.49 -6.57
CA PHE A 144 11.75 9.00 -7.64
C PHE A 144 13.14 9.29 -7.03
N ARG A 145 14.28 8.71 -7.40
CA ARG A 145 14.73 8.00 -8.60
C ARG A 145 15.73 6.92 -8.18
N LYS A 146 15.29 5.68 -7.97
CA LYS A 146 16.21 4.56 -8.07
C LYS A 146 16.37 4.32 -9.57
N GLN A 147 17.38 4.94 -10.19
CA GLN A 147 17.65 4.73 -11.61
C GLN A 147 18.21 3.31 -11.74
N GLU A 148 17.30 2.36 -11.97
CA GLU A 148 17.62 0.97 -12.23
C GLU A 148 17.52 0.72 -13.73
N SER A 149 18.66 0.48 -14.37
CA SER A 149 18.69 0.02 -15.76
C SER A 149 18.78 -1.50 -15.74
N THR A 150 17.70 -2.18 -16.12
CA THR A 150 17.67 -3.62 -16.20
C THR A 150 17.69 -4.05 -17.67
N SER A 151 18.63 -4.92 -18.03
CA SER A 151 18.66 -5.56 -19.34
C SER A 151 18.51 -7.06 -19.15
N PHE A 152 17.65 -7.66 -19.99
CA PHE A 152 17.31 -9.07 -19.91
C PHE A 152 17.51 -9.69 -21.29
N ARG A 153 18.36 -10.72 -21.37
CA ARG A 153 18.62 -11.49 -22.58
C ARG A 153 18.33 -12.95 -22.30
N THR A 154 17.68 -13.62 -23.25
CA THR A 154 17.33 -15.03 -23.14
C THR A 154 17.50 -15.71 -24.48
N VAL A 155 18.00 -16.93 -24.47
CA VAL A 155 18.02 -17.83 -25.63
C VAL A 155 17.06 -19.01 -25.38
N PRO A 156 16.46 -19.59 -26.43
CA PRO A 156 15.65 -20.80 -26.28
C PRO A 156 16.45 -21.94 -25.65
N PHE A 157 15.92 -22.48 -24.56
CA PHE A 157 16.55 -23.56 -23.80
C PHE A 157 15.56 -24.68 -23.51
N VAL A 158 16.13 -25.84 -23.18
CA VAL A 158 15.41 -27.07 -22.93
C VAL A 158 15.80 -27.64 -21.57
N LEU A 159 14.90 -28.40 -20.99
CA LEU A 159 15.16 -29.21 -19.81
C LEU A 159 15.35 -30.65 -20.24
N VAL A 160 16.49 -31.21 -19.88
CA VAL A 160 16.90 -32.58 -20.20
C VAL A 160 16.85 -33.43 -18.93
N ASP A 161 16.46 -34.69 -19.07
CA ASP A 161 16.59 -35.65 -17.96
C ASP A 161 18.03 -36.20 -17.89
N GLY A 162 18.62 -36.17 -16.70
CA GLY A 162 20.03 -36.53 -16.48
C GLY A 162 20.29 -38.03 -16.40
N HIS A 163 19.31 -38.89 -16.72
CA HIS A 163 19.37 -40.33 -16.48
C HIS A 163 19.31 -41.22 -17.74
N SER A 164 19.12 -40.67 -18.95
CA SER A 164 18.99 -41.48 -20.17
C SER A 164 20.01 -41.14 -21.26
N THR A 165 20.48 -42.18 -21.97
CA THR A 165 21.40 -42.12 -23.12
C THR A 165 20.77 -41.48 -24.37
N TYR A 166 19.44 -41.38 -24.40
CA TYR A 166 18.65 -40.54 -25.29
C TYR A 166 17.94 -39.52 -24.41
N SER A 167 18.37 -38.26 -24.46
CA SER A 167 17.78 -37.19 -23.68
C SER A 167 16.46 -36.76 -24.32
N ASP A 168 15.36 -37.33 -23.83
CA ASP A 168 14.07 -36.69 -24.02
C ASP A 168 14.15 -35.29 -23.36
N PHE A 169 13.64 -34.28 -24.07
CA PHE A 169 13.78 -32.87 -23.68
C PHE A 169 12.42 -32.17 -23.67
N VAL A 170 12.27 -31.19 -22.79
CA VAL A 170 11.12 -30.28 -22.76
C VAL A 170 11.57 -28.89 -23.13
N VAL A 171 10.87 -28.25 -24.06
CA VAL A 171 11.10 -26.85 -24.39
C VAL A 171 10.41 -25.97 -23.35
N VAL A 172 11.16 -25.05 -22.74
CA VAL A 172 10.60 -24.09 -21.77
C VAL A 172 10.20 -22.83 -22.52
N ASN A 173 8.89 -22.56 -22.58
CA ASN A 173 8.40 -21.29 -23.13
C ASN A 173 8.23 -20.27 -22.00
N MET A 174 8.99 -19.18 -22.10
CA MET A 174 9.03 -18.09 -21.13
C MET A 174 8.08 -16.92 -21.49
N GLU A 175 7.43 -16.96 -22.66
CA GLU A 175 6.58 -15.88 -23.15
C GLU A 175 5.41 -15.61 -22.19
N GLY A 176 5.20 -14.34 -21.84
CA GLY A 176 4.14 -13.92 -20.93
C GLY A 176 4.42 -14.17 -19.44
N SER A 177 5.51 -14.86 -19.08
CA SER A 177 5.86 -15.12 -17.68
C SER A 177 6.48 -13.89 -17.01
N ARG A 178 5.97 -13.53 -15.81
CA ARG A 178 6.56 -12.49 -14.93
C ARG A 178 7.07 -13.05 -13.61
N HIS A 179 7.26 -14.36 -13.56
CA HIS A 179 7.66 -15.07 -12.34
C HIS A 179 9.15 -14.83 -12.03
N PRO A 180 9.54 -14.85 -10.74
CA PRO A 180 10.94 -14.81 -10.37
C PRO A 180 11.67 -16.05 -10.91
N LEU A 181 12.88 -15.83 -11.41
CA LEU A 181 13.70 -16.87 -12.03
C LEU A 181 14.86 -17.26 -11.09
N PRO A 182 15.31 -18.54 -11.11
CA PRO A 182 16.37 -19.04 -10.23
C PRO A 182 17.76 -18.69 -10.77
N LEU A 183 18.02 -17.39 -10.95
CA LEU A 183 19.28 -16.87 -11.46
C LEU A 183 20.36 -16.85 -10.37
N THR A 184 21.58 -17.20 -10.74
CA THR A 184 22.77 -17.12 -9.89
C THR A 184 23.51 -15.82 -10.17
N THR A 185 23.82 -15.04 -9.13
CA THR A 185 24.67 -13.86 -9.26
C THR A 185 26.10 -14.29 -9.55
N VAL A 186 26.65 -13.87 -10.70
CA VAL A 186 28.02 -14.17 -11.11
C VAL A 186 28.93 -12.95 -11.04
N TYR A 187 28.35 -11.75 -11.10
CA TYR A 187 29.10 -10.52 -10.96
C TYR A 187 28.31 -9.56 -10.08
N HIS A 188 28.98 -8.97 -9.10
CA HIS A 188 28.41 -8.00 -8.18
C HIS A 188 29.51 -7.04 -7.73
N GLN A 189 29.63 -5.92 -8.44
CA GLN A 189 30.69 -4.94 -8.18
C GLN A 189 30.09 -3.54 -8.03
N LEU A 190 30.48 -2.86 -6.95
CA LEU A 190 30.19 -1.45 -6.72
C LEU A 190 31.31 -0.61 -7.31
N GLN A 191 31.01 0.19 -8.34
CA GLN A 191 31.91 1.18 -8.90
C GLN A 191 31.64 2.53 -8.21
N PRO A 192 32.57 3.02 -7.37
CA PRO A 192 32.38 4.31 -6.73
C PRO A 192 32.46 5.43 -7.77
N VAL A 193 31.56 6.41 -7.67
CA VAL A 193 31.63 7.63 -8.49
C VAL A 193 32.57 8.60 -7.79
N CYS A 194 33.57 9.13 -8.50
CA CYS A 194 34.52 10.07 -7.93
C CYS A 194 33.79 11.31 -7.36
N ALA A 195 33.96 11.53 -6.06
CA ALA A 195 33.49 12.72 -5.39
C ALA A 195 34.24 13.94 -5.94
N THR A 196 33.53 14.82 -6.64
CA THR A 196 34.07 16.13 -7.01
C THR A 196 33.95 17.09 -5.81
N PRO A 197 34.73 18.17 -5.71
CA PRO A 197 34.55 19.15 -4.64
C PRO A 197 33.12 19.73 -4.57
N TYR A 198 32.38 19.69 -5.68
CA TYR A 198 30.96 20.02 -5.73
C TYR A 198 30.07 19.04 -4.94
N THR A 199 30.41 17.74 -4.87
CA THR A 199 29.63 16.75 -4.09
C THR A 199 29.71 17.03 -2.59
N PHE A 200 30.82 17.60 -2.11
CA PHE A 200 30.93 18.04 -0.71
C PHE A 200 29.96 19.18 -0.42
N LEU A 201 29.89 20.21 -1.28
CA LEU A 201 28.92 21.29 -1.13
C LEU A 201 27.48 20.75 -1.22
N GLN A 202 27.20 19.88 -2.18
CA GLN A 202 25.89 19.23 -2.34
C GLN A 202 25.49 18.44 -1.08
N ALA A 203 26.43 17.73 -0.47
CA ALA A 203 26.23 17.05 0.81
C ALA A 203 25.93 18.04 1.94
N VAL A 204 26.70 19.13 2.07
CA VAL A 204 26.48 20.17 3.10
C VAL A 204 25.08 20.79 3.01
N PHE A 205 24.56 20.99 1.79
CA PHE A 205 23.21 21.52 1.55
C PHE A 205 22.11 20.44 1.57
N GLY A 206 22.40 19.22 2.03
CA GLY A 206 21.41 18.16 2.21
C GLY A 206 20.79 17.64 0.91
N HIS A 207 21.49 17.76 -0.22
CA HIS A 207 21.05 17.22 -1.50
C HIS A 207 21.57 15.79 -1.68
N GLU A 208 20.74 14.91 -2.23
CA GLU A 208 21.14 13.56 -2.64
C GLU A 208 22.27 13.64 -3.67
N TYR A 209 23.31 12.83 -3.50
CA TYR A 209 24.42 12.72 -4.45
C TYR A 209 24.74 11.24 -4.72
N PRO A 210 25.13 10.87 -5.96
CA PRO A 210 25.46 9.50 -6.30
C PRO A 210 26.78 9.10 -5.63
N VAL A 211 26.78 7.97 -4.93
CA VAL A 211 27.97 7.39 -4.27
C VAL A 211 28.65 6.39 -5.18
N GLY A 212 27.86 5.64 -5.93
CA GLY A 212 28.37 4.56 -6.75
C GLY A 212 27.30 3.98 -7.65
N VAL A 213 27.75 3.31 -8.70
CA VAL A 213 26.93 2.47 -9.55
C VAL A 213 27.20 1.02 -9.15
N LEU A 214 26.14 0.30 -8.76
CA LEU A 214 26.21 -1.13 -8.47
C LEU A 214 25.83 -1.90 -9.72
N ASP A 215 26.79 -2.61 -10.28
CA ASP A 215 26.58 -3.52 -11.41
C ASP A 215 26.40 -4.94 -10.87
N GLU A 216 25.22 -5.50 -11.11
CA GLU A 216 24.89 -6.89 -10.77
C GLU A 216 24.52 -7.67 -12.05
N GLU A 217 25.20 -8.78 -12.30
CA GLU A 217 24.90 -9.73 -13.37
C GLU A 217 24.46 -11.06 -12.75
N LYS A 218 23.25 -11.48 -13.12
CA LYS A 218 22.61 -12.73 -12.73
C LYS A 218 22.40 -13.59 -13.96
N ILE A 219 22.81 -14.85 -13.91
CA ILE A 219 22.69 -15.78 -15.04
C ILE A 219 21.95 -17.06 -14.66
N LEU A 220 21.36 -17.74 -15.64
CA LEU A 220 20.94 -19.14 -15.52
C LEU A 220 21.98 -20.01 -16.24
N PRO A 221 22.91 -20.68 -15.51
CA PRO A 221 24.00 -21.42 -16.13
C PRO A 221 23.52 -22.75 -16.72
N LEU A 222 24.26 -23.25 -17.71
CA LEU A 222 24.06 -24.58 -18.27
C LEU A 222 24.38 -25.68 -17.26
N GLY A 223 23.67 -26.80 -17.33
CA GLY A 223 23.84 -27.95 -16.43
C GLY A 223 23.25 -27.74 -15.03
N LYS A 224 22.66 -26.57 -14.75
CA LYS A 224 21.94 -26.34 -13.49
C LYS A 224 20.66 -27.18 -13.47
N ASN A 225 20.44 -27.88 -12.35
CA ASN A 225 19.20 -28.61 -12.12
C ASN A 225 18.10 -27.65 -11.65
N ILE A 226 17.02 -27.56 -12.42
CA ILE A 226 15.85 -26.75 -12.06
C ILE A 226 14.57 -27.55 -12.23
N SER A 227 13.56 -27.15 -11.48
CA SER A 227 12.19 -27.64 -11.57
C SER A 227 11.33 -26.58 -12.25
N ALA A 228 10.59 -26.98 -13.29
CA ALA A 228 9.59 -26.19 -13.97
C ALA A 228 8.19 -26.63 -13.55
N VAL A 229 7.36 -25.67 -13.13
CA VAL A 229 5.97 -25.89 -12.72
C VAL A 229 5.07 -25.15 -13.68
N GLY A 230 4.29 -25.89 -14.46
CA GLY A 230 3.51 -25.26 -15.52
C GLY A 230 2.61 -26.20 -16.25
N ILE A 231 1.99 -25.65 -17.29
CA ILE A 231 1.09 -26.38 -18.16
C ILE A 231 1.90 -26.93 -19.32
N CYS A 232 1.81 -28.24 -19.56
CA CYS A 232 2.47 -28.89 -20.69
C CYS A 232 1.54 -28.93 -21.91
N SER A 233 2.05 -28.56 -23.08
CA SER A 233 1.37 -28.65 -24.38
C SER A 233 2.31 -29.25 -25.42
N PHE A 234 1.80 -30.02 -26.37
CA PHE A 234 2.61 -30.55 -27.46
C PHE A 234 2.47 -29.66 -28.68
N GLU A 235 3.58 -29.06 -29.13
CA GLU A 235 3.63 -28.28 -30.36
C GLU A 235 4.49 -29.08 -31.37
N ASN A 236 3.88 -29.54 -32.47
CA ASN A 236 4.55 -30.33 -33.50
C ASN A 236 5.27 -31.60 -32.98
N GLY A 237 4.71 -32.27 -31.97
CA GLY A 237 5.29 -33.48 -31.37
C GLY A 237 6.41 -33.23 -30.36
N VAL A 238 6.72 -31.96 -30.06
CA VAL A 238 7.69 -31.57 -29.02
C VAL A 238 6.94 -31.08 -27.78
N PRO A 239 7.25 -31.58 -26.57
CA PRO A 239 6.62 -31.09 -25.35
C PRO A 239 7.14 -29.68 -25.00
N VAL A 240 6.21 -28.75 -24.81
CA VAL A 240 6.46 -27.36 -24.43
C VAL A 240 5.78 -27.07 -23.09
N ILE A 241 6.53 -26.54 -22.12
CA ILE A 241 5.97 -26.12 -20.83
C ILE A 241 5.80 -24.60 -20.78
N LYS A 242 4.61 -24.15 -20.38
CA LYS A 242 4.22 -22.74 -20.23
C LYS A 242 3.93 -22.40 -18.77
N SER A 243 4.18 -21.16 -18.38
CA SER A 243 3.90 -20.70 -17.02
C SER A 243 2.40 -20.67 -16.70
N CYS A 244 2.03 -20.97 -15.45
CA CYS A 244 0.67 -20.85 -14.95
C CYS A 244 0.53 -19.61 -14.05
N SER A 245 -0.48 -18.77 -14.30
CA SER A 245 -0.73 -17.54 -13.53
C SER A 245 -1.02 -17.77 -12.05
N ASP A 246 -1.54 -18.94 -11.71
CA ASP A 246 -2.00 -19.27 -10.36
C ASP A 246 -0.86 -19.65 -9.43
N PHE A 247 0.33 -19.89 -9.98
CA PHE A 247 1.47 -20.38 -9.22
C PHE A 247 2.57 -19.32 -9.08
N PRO A 248 3.17 -19.12 -7.90
CA PRO A 248 4.12 -18.03 -7.69
C PRO A 248 5.46 -18.22 -8.42
N HIS A 249 5.90 -19.46 -8.64
CA HIS A 249 7.22 -19.78 -9.22
C HIS A 249 7.07 -20.64 -10.48
N PHE A 250 7.46 -20.12 -11.64
CA PHE A 250 7.50 -20.93 -12.86
C PHE A 250 8.72 -21.86 -12.89
N LEU A 251 9.90 -21.29 -12.68
CA LEU A 251 11.17 -22.01 -12.61
C LEU A 251 11.75 -21.84 -11.20
N CYS A 252 12.26 -22.91 -10.62
CA CYS A 252 12.87 -22.86 -9.30
C CYS A 252 13.93 -23.95 -9.15
N GLU A 253 14.87 -23.76 -8.23
CA GLU A 253 15.90 -24.76 -7.93
C GLU A 253 15.38 -25.89 -7.01
N MET A 254 14.30 -25.59 -6.29
CA MET A 254 13.69 -26.47 -5.30
C MET A 254 13.09 -27.73 -5.91
N THR A 255 13.01 -28.81 -5.13
CA THR A 255 12.22 -30.01 -5.50
C THR A 255 10.74 -29.77 -5.25
N LYS A 256 9.87 -30.65 -5.79
CA LYS A 256 8.42 -30.58 -5.53
C LYS A 256 8.11 -30.55 -4.02
N ASP A 257 8.76 -31.42 -3.24
CA ASP A 257 8.53 -31.48 -1.79
C ASP A 257 8.98 -30.21 -1.07
N GLN A 258 10.14 -29.66 -1.46
CA GLN A 258 10.63 -28.40 -0.92
C GLN A 258 9.69 -27.24 -1.27
N MET A 259 9.15 -27.19 -2.49
CA MET A 259 8.16 -26.20 -2.89
C MET A 259 6.88 -26.32 -2.06
N ILE A 260 6.40 -27.54 -1.82
CA ILE A 260 5.22 -27.78 -0.98
C ILE A 260 5.48 -27.27 0.44
N LEU A 261 6.64 -27.56 1.02
CA LEU A 261 7.00 -27.11 2.36
C LEU A 261 7.09 -25.58 2.46
N ASP A 262 7.73 -24.92 1.49
CA ASP A 262 7.80 -23.45 1.41
C ASP A 262 6.40 -22.83 1.33
N LEU A 263 5.54 -23.39 0.49
CA LEU A 263 4.19 -22.88 0.29
C LEU A 263 3.29 -23.13 1.52
N VAL A 264 3.47 -24.25 2.24
CA VAL A 264 2.84 -24.50 3.55
C VAL A 264 3.30 -23.48 4.58
N PHE A 265 4.61 -23.19 4.65
CA PHE A 265 5.16 -22.22 5.58
C PHE A 265 4.60 -20.82 5.31
N LYS A 266 4.62 -20.39 4.05
CA LYS A 266 4.07 -19.09 3.62
C LYS A 266 2.58 -18.98 3.90
N THR A 267 1.82 -20.05 3.65
CA THR A 267 0.38 -20.11 3.94
C THR A 267 0.11 -20.00 5.44
N LYS A 268 0.84 -20.73 6.28
CA LYS A 268 0.74 -20.63 7.74
C LYS A 268 1.07 -19.23 8.23
N PHE A 269 2.14 -18.64 7.71
CA PHE A 269 2.54 -17.27 8.06
C PHE A 269 1.46 -16.25 7.67
N LEU A 270 0.93 -16.33 6.44
CA LEU A 270 -0.16 -15.46 5.99
C LEU A 270 -1.42 -15.62 6.85
N PHE A 271 -1.78 -16.86 7.21
CA PHE A 271 -2.92 -17.17 8.08
C PHE A 271 -2.80 -16.47 9.44
N TRP A 272 -1.69 -16.66 10.15
CA TRP A 272 -1.48 -16.02 11.46
C TRP A 272 -1.40 -14.50 11.35
N SER A 273 -0.74 -13.98 10.31
CA SER A 273 -0.69 -12.52 10.07
C SER A 273 -2.09 -11.92 9.87
N SER A 274 -2.98 -12.65 9.18
CA SER A 274 -4.36 -12.22 8.95
C SER A 274 -5.17 -12.22 10.24
N ILE A 275 -4.98 -13.20 11.12
CA ILE A 275 -5.66 -13.25 12.43
C ILE A 275 -5.24 -12.05 13.29
N VAL A 276 -3.93 -11.78 13.38
CA VAL A 276 -3.39 -10.68 14.19
C VAL A 276 -3.85 -9.32 13.65
N LEU A 277 -3.73 -9.09 12.35
CA LEU A 277 -4.17 -7.84 11.74
C LEU A 277 -5.70 -7.70 11.80
N GLY A 278 -6.44 -8.80 11.64
CA GLY A 278 -7.90 -8.83 11.73
C GLY A 278 -8.41 -8.45 13.12
N SER A 279 -7.83 -9.02 14.17
CA SER A 279 -8.20 -8.69 15.56
C SER A 279 -7.88 -7.23 15.90
N LEU A 280 -6.71 -6.74 15.49
CA LEU A 280 -6.31 -5.34 15.65
C LEU A 280 -7.31 -4.38 14.96
N THR A 281 -7.71 -4.72 13.74
CA THR A 281 -8.66 -3.94 12.94
C THR A 281 -10.03 -3.86 13.61
N VAL A 282 -10.57 -5.00 14.07
CA VAL A 282 -11.86 -5.05 14.79
C VAL A 282 -11.81 -4.24 16.08
N GLY A 283 -10.70 -4.33 16.83
CA GLY A 283 -10.52 -3.55 18.05
C GLY A 283 -10.52 -2.04 17.80
N ILE A 284 -9.76 -1.57 16.80
CA ILE A 284 -9.65 -0.13 16.49
C ILE A 284 -10.98 0.42 15.96
N LEU A 285 -11.62 -0.27 15.00
CA LEU A 285 -12.90 0.17 14.45
C LEU A 285 -14.01 0.13 15.50
N GLY A 286 -14.08 -0.94 16.31
CA GLY A 286 -15.03 -1.05 17.42
C GLY A 286 -14.87 0.07 18.44
N TYR A 287 -13.64 0.37 18.85
CA TYR A 287 -13.35 1.48 19.75
C TYR A 287 -13.77 2.83 19.15
N SER A 288 -13.45 3.08 17.87
CA SER A 288 -13.83 4.32 17.18
C SER A 288 -15.35 4.48 17.07
N ALA A 289 -16.08 3.40 16.82
CA ALA A 289 -17.54 3.39 16.73
C ALA A 289 -18.19 3.67 18.09
N VAL A 290 -17.71 3.03 19.17
CA VAL A 290 -18.20 3.29 20.54
C VAL A 290 -17.93 4.73 20.97
N ARG A 291 -16.73 5.25 20.69
CA ARG A 291 -16.37 6.64 21.02
C ARG A 291 -17.27 7.64 20.29
N ASN A 292 -17.55 7.40 19.01
CA ASN A 292 -18.45 8.25 18.23
C ASN A 292 -19.91 8.13 18.70
N TRP A 293 -20.35 6.92 19.03
CA TRP A 293 -21.69 6.67 19.57
C TRP A 293 -21.92 7.40 20.90
N ASN A 294 -20.94 7.38 21.81
CA ASN A 294 -21.03 8.08 23.08
C ASN A 294 -21.13 9.60 22.89
N ARG A 295 -20.36 10.18 21.96
CA ARG A 295 -20.49 11.60 21.57
C ARG A 295 -21.89 11.92 21.03
N TRP A 296 -22.41 11.05 20.16
CA TRP A 296 -23.75 11.21 19.60
C TRP A 296 -24.86 11.08 20.66
N LYS A 297 -24.70 10.20 21.64
CA LYS A 297 -25.63 10.02 22.76
C LYS A 297 -25.70 11.29 23.63
N GLN A 298 -24.55 11.90 23.94
CA GLN A 298 -24.49 13.17 24.68
C GLN A 298 -25.21 14.29 23.91
N TRP A 299 -25.00 14.40 22.60
CA TRP A 299 -25.73 15.35 21.76
C TRP A 299 -27.26 15.10 21.74
N ARG A 300 -27.69 13.83 21.68
CA ARG A 300 -29.12 13.49 21.74
C ARG A 300 -29.76 13.84 23.10
N GLN A 301 -29.04 13.70 24.20
CA GLN A 301 -29.54 14.11 25.53
C GLN A 301 -29.70 15.64 25.62
N HIS A 302 -28.72 16.41 25.14
CA HIS A 302 -28.85 17.87 25.06
C HIS A 302 -30.03 18.32 24.20
N ARG A 303 -30.30 17.63 23.07
CA ARG A 303 -31.46 17.94 22.23
C ARG A 303 -32.81 17.63 22.89
N ARG A 304 -32.91 16.56 23.69
CA ARG A 304 -34.13 16.26 24.46
C ARG A 304 -34.41 17.34 25.52
N LEU A 305 -33.37 17.81 26.22
CA LEU A 305 -33.51 18.87 27.23
C LEU A 305 -33.88 20.22 26.63
N GLN A 306 -33.35 20.58 25.45
CA GLN A 306 -33.75 21.80 24.74
C GLN A 306 -35.19 21.73 24.24
N ASN A 307 -35.65 20.59 23.74
CA ASN A 307 -37.02 20.43 23.26
C ASN A 307 -38.05 20.56 24.40
N SER A 308 -37.78 19.98 25.58
CA SER A 308 -38.64 20.16 26.76
C SER A 308 -38.67 21.60 27.27
N ARG A 309 -37.60 22.38 27.07
CA ARG A 309 -37.54 23.79 27.48
C ARG A 309 -38.34 24.71 26.56
N ASN A 310 -38.48 24.33 25.28
CA ASN A 310 -39.36 25.01 24.31
C ASN A 310 -40.85 24.65 24.50
N ASP A 311 -41.17 23.43 24.93
CA ASP A 311 -42.56 23.03 25.25
C ASP A 311 -43.10 23.77 26.49
N SER A 312 -42.25 24.00 27.51
CA SER A 312 -42.63 24.76 28.71
C SER A 312 -42.82 26.26 28.47
N THR A 313 -42.27 26.81 27.39
CA THR A 313 -42.43 28.23 27.02
C THR A 313 -43.61 28.47 26.08
N THR A 314 -44.04 27.45 25.32
CA THR A 314 -45.22 27.53 24.46
C THR A 314 -46.53 27.36 25.24
N SER A 315 -46.52 26.61 26.35
CA SER A 315 -47.71 26.35 27.17
C SER A 315 -48.13 27.49 28.13
N GLN A 316 -47.38 28.60 28.20
CA GLN A 316 -47.75 29.79 28.99
C GLN A 316 -48.27 30.98 28.16
N LEU A 317 -48.25 30.90 26.82
CA LEU A 317 -48.72 31.99 25.94
C LEU A 317 -50.18 31.84 25.47
N ASP A 318 -50.86 30.74 25.77
CA ASP A 318 -52.26 30.49 25.36
C ASP A 318 -53.31 30.85 26.44
N SER A 319 -52.99 31.73 27.40
CA SER A 319 -53.99 32.22 28.37
C SER A 319 -53.79 33.68 28.73
N SER A 320 -54.19 34.59 27.84
CA SER A 320 -54.93 35.83 28.18
C SER A 320 -55.10 36.74 26.96
N ASN A 321 -56.27 36.69 26.33
CA ASN A 321 -56.88 37.90 25.78
C ASN A 321 -57.74 38.50 26.90
N ASP A 322 -57.42 39.71 27.37
CA ASP A 322 -58.36 40.81 27.62
C ASP A 322 -57.66 42.00 28.32
N ILE A 323 -57.81 43.19 27.73
CA ILE A 323 -57.39 44.55 28.14
C ILE A 323 -58.54 45.15 28.99
N PRO A 324 -58.35 45.96 30.09
CA PRO A 324 -57.92 47.37 29.99
C PRO A 324 -57.24 48.11 31.19
N ILE A 325 -56.43 49.12 30.82
CA ILE A 325 -56.36 50.55 31.26
C ILE A 325 -56.23 50.92 32.77
N TYR A 326 -55.09 51.55 33.13
CA TYR A 326 -54.85 52.87 33.79
C TYR A 326 -53.67 52.83 34.79
N GLY A 327 -52.78 53.84 34.78
CA GLY A 327 -51.97 54.21 35.96
C GLY A 327 -50.46 54.37 35.78
N ASP A 328 -50.07 55.63 35.63
CA ASP A 328 -48.74 56.27 35.70
C ASP A 328 -47.88 55.87 36.93
N PHE A 329 -46.60 55.50 36.74
CA PHE A 329 -45.44 56.01 37.51
C PHE A 329 -44.10 55.53 36.91
N ALA A 330 -43.17 56.48 36.75
CA ALA A 330 -41.84 56.30 36.19
C ALA A 330 -40.82 55.69 37.17
N SER A 331 -39.92 54.84 36.66
CA SER A 331 -38.49 54.79 37.04
C SER A 331 -37.70 53.76 36.22
N ASP A 332 -36.73 54.28 35.45
CA ASP A 332 -35.37 53.82 35.13
C ASP A 332 -35.00 52.34 34.88
N ASP A 333 -34.22 52.19 33.79
CA ASP A 333 -33.29 51.12 33.42
C ASP A 333 -33.83 49.69 33.23
N GLU A 334 -33.86 49.20 31.98
CA GLU A 334 -33.10 48.00 31.61
C GLU A 334 -33.08 47.73 30.09
N ALA A 335 -31.91 47.22 29.69
CA ALA A 335 -31.41 46.94 28.36
C ALA A 335 -32.36 46.20 27.41
N ALA A 336 -32.34 46.69 26.17
CA ALA A 336 -32.90 46.12 24.95
C ALA A 336 -32.88 44.59 24.88
N THR A 337 -34.08 44.01 24.91
CA THR A 337 -34.42 42.72 24.32
C THR A 337 -34.14 42.76 22.81
N VAL A 338 -33.09 42.08 22.38
CA VAL A 338 -32.81 41.85 20.94
C VAL A 338 -33.50 40.56 20.52
N PRO A 339 -34.33 40.56 19.46
CA PRO A 339 -35.01 39.36 18.97
C PRO A 339 -34.02 38.33 18.41
N ASP A 340 -34.24 37.06 18.77
CA ASP A 340 -33.53 35.87 18.29
C ASP A 340 -33.95 35.58 16.83
N ASP A 341 -33.53 36.44 15.90
CA ASP A 341 -33.79 36.23 14.49
C ASP A 341 -32.67 35.44 13.81
N GLU A 342 -33.12 34.42 13.05
CA GLU A 342 -32.40 33.60 12.07
C GLU A 342 -31.80 32.26 12.56
N LEU A 343 -32.67 31.36 13.05
CA LEU A 343 -32.56 29.95 12.66
C LEU A 343 -33.28 29.78 11.31
N SER A 344 -32.59 30.04 10.19
CA SER A 344 -33.16 29.86 8.86
C SER A 344 -32.36 28.86 8.02
N SER A 345 -33.08 27.93 7.42
CA SER A 345 -32.67 26.98 6.39
C SER A 345 -32.25 27.63 5.06
N ASN A 346 -31.85 28.91 5.08
CA ASN A 346 -31.63 29.76 3.90
C ASN A 346 -30.31 30.56 3.93
N VAL A 347 -29.40 30.30 4.87
CA VAL A 347 -28.06 30.93 4.87
C VAL A 347 -27.11 30.13 3.97
N PRO A 348 -26.52 30.72 2.92
CA PRO A 348 -25.56 30.03 2.06
C PRO A 348 -24.33 29.55 2.86
N ASP A 349 -23.80 28.37 2.51
CA ASP A 349 -22.71 27.71 3.26
C ASP A 349 -21.50 28.62 3.55
N GLY A 350 -21.16 29.54 2.64
CA GLY A 350 -20.06 30.51 2.81
C GLY A 350 -20.29 31.61 3.86
N GLN A 351 -21.51 31.72 4.40
CA GLN A 351 -21.90 32.67 5.44
C GLN A 351 -22.15 32.01 6.79
N LEU A 352 -22.04 30.68 6.89
CA LEU A 352 -22.21 29.96 8.14
C LEU A 352 -20.97 30.08 9.04
N CYS A 353 -21.22 30.02 10.35
CA CYS A 353 -20.18 29.97 11.37
C CYS A 353 -19.32 28.72 11.20
N VAL A 354 -18.00 28.87 11.16
CA VAL A 354 -17.06 27.75 10.94
C VAL A 354 -17.01 26.72 12.07
N ILE A 355 -17.58 27.06 13.25
CA ILE A 355 -17.62 26.19 14.42
C ILE A 355 -18.92 25.37 14.45
N CYS A 356 -20.08 26.04 14.37
CA CYS A 356 -21.36 25.33 14.47
C CYS A 356 -21.95 24.94 13.13
N LEU A 357 -21.55 25.57 12.02
CA LEU A 357 -22.09 25.37 10.67
C LEU A 357 -23.63 25.48 10.59
N MET A 358 -24.23 26.27 11.48
CA MET A 358 -25.69 26.35 11.63
C MET A 358 -26.24 27.77 11.65
N ARG A 359 -25.44 28.74 12.10
CA ARG A 359 -25.85 30.14 12.23
C ARG A 359 -24.94 31.02 11.41
N ARG A 360 -25.47 32.14 10.91
CA ARG A 360 -24.71 33.14 10.16
C ARG A 360 -23.54 33.68 10.99
N LYS A 361 -22.39 33.89 10.34
CA LYS A 361 -21.23 34.57 10.93
C LYS A 361 -21.59 36.03 11.22
N ARG A 362 -21.51 36.43 12.49
CA ARG A 362 -21.84 37.79 12.95
C ARG A 362 -20.79 38.36 13.92
N SER A 363 -19.70 37.62 14.20
CA SER A 363 -18.67 38.05 15.14
C SER A 363 -17.28 38.07 14.50
N ALA A 364 -16.61 39.22 14.59
CA ALA A 364 -15.23 39.43 14.16
C ALA A 364 -14.27 39.43 15.36
N PHE A 365 -13.10 38.81 15.23
CA PHE A 365 -12.13 38.70 16.34
C PHE A 365 -11.06 39.79 16.30
N ILE A 366 -10.76 40.42 17.43
CA ILE A 366 -9.73 41.45 17.60
C ILE A 366 -8.43 40.80 18.11
N PRO A 367 -7.25 41.11 17.53
CA PRO A 367 -6.99 42.14 16.51
C PRO A 367 -7.05 41.65 15.05
N CYS A 368 -7.27 40.36 14.81
CA CYS A 368 -7.09 39.78 13.47
C CYS A 368 -8.17 40.16 12.43
N GLY A 369 -9.31 40.70 12.85
CA GLY A 369 -10.41 41.16 11.98
C GLY A 369 -11.28 40.07 11.35
N HIS A 370 -11.01 38.78 11.58
CA HIS A 370 -11.71 37.70 10.90
C HIS A 370 -13.17 37.52 11.40
N LEU A 371 -14.14 37.74 10.51
CA LEU A 371 -15.57 37.46 10.69
C LEU A 371 -15.88 35.99 10.37
N VAL A 372 -15.81 35.12 11.38
CA VAL A 372 -15.82 33.65 11.18
C VAL A 372 -16.81 32.90 12.07
N CYS A 373 -17.28 33.53 13.16
CA CYS A 373 -18.14 32.88 14.14
C CYS A 373 -19.52 33.54 14.24
N CYS A 374 -20.52 32.76 14.66
CA CYS A 374 -21.74 33.33 15.22
C CYS A 374 -21.47 33.79 16.66
N GLU A 375 -22.34 34.65 17.18
CA GLU A 375 -22.20 35.27 18.51
C GLU A 375 -21.95 34.25 19.62
N ARG A 376 -22.77 33.19 19.71
CA ARG A 376 -22.62 32.16 20.75
C ARG A 376 -21.28 31.42 20.66
N CYS A 377 -20.80 31.15 19.44
CA CYS A 377 -19.53 30.47 19.23
C CYS A 377 -18.35 31.40 19.53
N ALA A 378 -18.47 32.70 19.23
CA ALA A 378 -17.42 33.67 19.52
C ALA A 378 -17.18 33.79 21.04
N VAL A 379 -18.24 33.88 21.84
CA VAL A 379 -18.15 33.88 23.32
C VAL A 379 -17.50 32.61 23.86
N SER A 380 -17.75 31.45 23.23
CA SER A 380 -17.10 30.20 23.64
C SER A 380 -15.59 30.23 23.39
N VAL A 381 -15.15 30.77 22.24
CA VAL A 381 -13.72 30.86 21.90
C VAL A 381 -12.99 31.87 22.79
N GLU A 382 -13.65 32.95 23.19
CA GLU A 382 -13.08 33.92 24.14
C GLU A 382 -12.83 33.34 25.53
N ARG A 383 -13.67 32.39 25.97
CA ARG A 383 -13.57 31.75 27.29
C ARG A 383 -12.53 30.63 27.38
N ASP A 384 -11.92 30.24 26.26
CA ASP A 384 -10.87 29.23 26.25
C ASP A 384 -9.60 29.74 26.95
N SER A 385 -8.82 28.81 27.51
CA SER A 385 -7.56 29.13 28.22
C SER A 385 -6.48 29.76 27.33
N SER A 386 -6.59 29.60 26.01
CA SER A 386 -5.73 30.24 25.02
C SER A 386 -6.55 30.64 23.80
N PRO A 387 -7.26 31.78 23.84
CA PRO A 387 -8.26 32.11 22.85
C PRO A 387 -7.55 32.47 21.53
N LYS A 388 -7.87 31.74 20.46
CA LYS A 388 -7.24 31.87 19.13
C LYS A 388 -8.30 31.91 18.04
N CYS A 389 -8.05 32.70 17.00
CA CYS A 389 -8.92 32.75 15.83
C CYS A 389 -8.96 31.37 15.14
N PRO A 390 -10.14 30.80 14.86
CA PRO A 390 -10.25 29.49 14.20
C PRO A 390 -9.61 29.40 12.81
N ILE A 391 -9.45 30.53 12.12
CA ILE A 391 -8.87 30.60 10.76
C ILE A 391 -7.37 30.89 10.81
N CYS A 392 -6.97 32.06 11.35
CA CYS A 392 -5.57 32.48 11.31
C CYS A 392 -4.74 32.03 12.52
N ARG A 393 -5.37 31.42 13.54
CA ARG A 393 -4.75 30.98 14.80
C ARG A 393 -4.06 32.08 15.62
N GLN A 394 -4.20 33.33 15.22
CA GLN A 394 -3.72 34.48 16.00
C GLN A 394 -4.46 34.55 17.34
N GLN A 395 -3.74 34.90 18.40
CA GLN A 395 -4.34 35.09 19.72
C GLN A 395 -5.35 36.24 19.68
N ILE A 396 -6.55 35.99 20.18
CA ILE A 396 -7.64 36.97 20.20
C ILE A 396 -7.74 37.60 21.58
N ARG A 397 -8.13 38.88 21.63
CA ARG A 397 -8.38 39.62 22.88
C ARG A 397 -9.88 39.68 23.20
N SER A 398 -10.69 39.88 22.17
CA SER A 398 -12.14 39.99 22.25
C SER A 398 -12.75 39.77 20.86
N SER A 399 -14.06 39.68 20.79
CA SER A 399 -14.87 39.67 19.58
C SER A 399 -15.89 40.79 19.60
N VAL A 400 -16.25 41.25 18.41
CA VAL A 400 -17.24 42.31 18.19
C VAL A 400 -18.33 41.79 17.26
N ARG A 401 -19.58 42.08 17.59
CA ARG A 401 -20.74 41.76 16.75
C ARG A 401 -20.84 42.76 15.60
N ILE A 402 -20.99 42.25 14.40
CA ILE A 402 -21.19 43.02 13.17
C ILE A 402 -22.66 42.92 12.77
N TYR A 403 -23.27 44.08 12.50
CA TYR A 403 -24.62 44.21 11.97
C TYR A 403 -24.51 44.50 10.47
N ASP A 404 -25.23 43.72 9.65
CA ASP A 404 -25.33 43.97 8.22
C ASP A 404 -26.29 45.17 8.00
N SER A 405 -25.93 46.07 7.08
CA SER A 405 -26.70 47.30 6.74
C SER A 405 -27.88 47.03 5.83
#